data_AF-A0AAU5YX27-F1
#
_entry.id   AF-A0AAU5YX27-F1
#
_cell.length_a   1.000
_cell.length_b   1.000
_cell.length_c   1.000
_cell.angle_alpha   90.00
_cell.angle_beta   90.00
_cell.angle_gamma   90.00
#
_symmetry.space_group_name_H-M   'P 1'
#
loop_
_entity.id
_entity.type
_entity.pdbx_description
1 polymer ?
#
loop_
_entity_poly.entity_id
_entity_poly.type
_entity_poly.pdbx_seq_one_letter_code
_entity_poly.pdbx_strand_id
1 'polypeptide(L)'
;MRASTVRSGRTEPGASMPAHTRGGVGARIAYYRSVMRPKLTQQQLAVAACLSVGAIRKIEQGERRPGDATLEAIAAALGVDPSRLRSDRDPAHTPVHESLPALSAALAAYDIPEDIAVRPAHELRLAVEAAAQWRLAAQYTRIVRQLPVLLGELACAFHQAPAHGRAELAKLMVSAYRSADAVAYKFGARDLSARLIDLMRWIAPEAEDPLLAASVAYVRTETFFAARAHAPGLRALEQAIDAAPSRSVRTLQPSDASSAPIRSR
;
A
#
# COMPACT_ATOMS: atom_id res chain seq x y z
N MET A 1 1.96 -63.49 -27.45
CA MET A 1 1.35 -62.14 -27.47
C MET A 1 1.57 -61.49 -26.12
N ARG A 2 2.14 -60.29 -26.12
CA ARG A 2 2.63 -59.56 -24.95
C ARG A 2 1.46 -58.93 -24.19
N ALA A 3 1.33 -59.21 -22.90
CA ALA A 3 0.44 -58.47 -22.01
C ALA A 3 1.28 -57.50 -21.19
N SER A 4 1.10 -56.20 -21.48
CA SER A 4 1.80 -55.08 -20.87
C SER A 4 1.43 -54.89 -19.40
N THR A 5 2.46 -54.84 -18.56
CA THR A 5 2.43 -54.42 -17.17
C THR A 5 2.15 -52.92 -17.07
N VAL A 6 0.95 -52.52 -16.65
CA VAL A 6 0.65 -51.13 -16.29
C VAL A 6 1.04 -50.90 -14.83
N ARG A 7 2.12 -50.14 -14.66
CA ARG A 7 2.64 -49.66 -13.38
C ARG A 7 1.84 -48.42 -12.98
N SER A 8 0.88 -48.56 -12.07
CA SER A 8 0.16 -47.43 -11.49
C SER A 8 1.10 -46.63 -10.58
N GLY A 9 1.32 -45.37 -10.93
CA GLY A 9 2.23 -44.46 -10.25
C GLY A 9 1.77 -44.11 -8.85
N ARG A 10 2.74 -44.09 -7.92
CA ARG A 10 2.64 -43.42 -6.62
C ARG A 10 2.40 -41.94 -6.86
N THR A 11 1.26 -41.43 -6.42
CA THR A 11 1.07 -40.00 -6.15
C THR A 11 1.82 -39.65 -4.87
N GLU A 12 2.90 -38.88 -5.00
CA GLU A 12 3.53 -38.23 -3.85
C GLU A 12 2.59 -37.16 -3.29
N PRO A 13 2.33 -37.12 -1.97
CA PRO A 13 1.67 -35.98 -1.36
C PRO A 13 2.67 -34.83 -1.32
N GLY A 14 2.44 -33.82 -2.16
CA GLY A 14 3.14 -32.55 -2.10
C GLY A 14 3.13 -32.02 -0.66
N ALA A 15 4.32 -31.70 -0.17
CA ALA A 15 4.54 -31.17 1.16
C ALA A 15 3.76 -29.86 1.34
N SER A 16 2.54 -30.00 1.88
CA SER A 16 1.74 -28.94 2.45
C SER A 16 2.57 -28.27 3.54
N MET A 17 3.05 -27.05 3.27
CA MET A 17 3.60 -26.16 4.28
C MET A 17 2.59 -26.00 5.42
N PRO A 18 2.90 -26.42 6.66
CA PRO A 18 1.97 -26.22 7.77
C PRO A 18 1.90 -24.72 8.07
N ALA A 19 0.70 -24.17 7.93
CA ALA A 19 0.36 -22.84 8.42
C ALA A 19 0.51 -22.84 9.96
N HIS A 20 1.65 -22.36 10.45
CA HIS A 20 1.88 -22.16 11.89
C HIS A 20 1.20 -20.88 12.37
N THR A 21 -0.12 -20.81 12.23
CA THR A 21 -0.96 -19.69 12.67
C THR A 21 -1.37 -19.81 14.15
N ARG A 22 -0.80 -20.76 14.91
CA ARG A 22 -1.21 -21.06 16.31
C ARG A 22 -0.19 -20.71 17.40
N GLY A 23 0.86 -19.95 17.09
CA GLY A 23 1.88 -19.57 18.07
C GLY A 23 1.93 -18.07 18.32
N GLY A 24 2.11 -17.64 19.57
CA GLY A 24 2.33 -16.23 19.94
C GLY A 24 3.68 -15.68 19.45
N VAL A 25 4.03 -14.44 19.81
CA VAL A 25 5.27 -13.74 19.39
C VAL A 25 6.53 -14.58 19.55
N GLY A 26 6.62 -15.37 20.63
CA GLY A 26 7.71 -16.30 20.87
C GLY A 26 7.89 -17.37 19.79
N ALA A 27 6.81 -18.00 19.37
CA ALA A 27 6.85 -19.07 18.37
C ALA A 27 7.29 -18.55 16.99
N ARG A 28 6.91 -17.31 16.64
CA ARG A 28 7.37 -16.67 15.40
C ARG A 28 8.84 -16.31 15.43
N ILE A 29 9.33 -15.80 16.56
CA ILE A 29 10.75 -15.55 16.75
C ILE A 29 11.53 -16.85 16.57
N ALA A 30 11.10 -17.93 17.22
CA ALA A 30 11.70 -19.25 17.07
C ALA A 30 11.66 -19.77 15.63
N TYR A 31 10.55 -19.56 14.92
CA TYR A 31 10.39 -19.90 13.51
C TYR A 31 11.39 -19.16 12.64
N TYR A 32 11.40 -17.83 12.65
CA TYR A 32 12.30 -17.02 11.83
C TYR A 32 13.77 -17.34 12.12
N ARG A 33 14.13 -17.49 13.40
CA ARG A 33 15.45 -17.95 13.82
C ARG A 33 15.82 -19.30 13.18
N SER A 34 14.86 -20.23 13.10
CA SER A 34 15.09 -21.59 12.59
C SER A 34 15.25 -21.68 11.07
N VAL A 35 14.66 -20.74 10.32
CA VAL A 35 14.67 -20.74 8.85
C VAL A 35 15.76 -19.83 8.24
N MET A 36 16.47 -19.06 9.06
CA MET A 36 17.65 -18.31 8.60
C MET A 36 18.71 -19.25 8.01
N ARG A 37 19.53 -18.70 7.10
CA ARG A 37 20.64 -19.41 6.46
C ARG A 37 21.92 -18.57 6.63
N PRO A 38 22.86 -19.00 7.51
CA PRO A 38 22.78 -20.17 8.40
C PRO A 38 21.71 -20.03 9.49
N LYS A 39 21.22 -21.16 10.00
CA LYS A 39 20.23 -21.20 11.09
C LYS A 39 20.86 -20.61 12.35
N LEU A 40 20.14 -19.70 13.02
CA LEU A 40 20.61 -19.11 14.27
C LEU A 40 20.23 -19.97 15.48
N THR A 41 21.14 -20.09 16.44
CA THR A 41 20.84 -20.60 17.79
C THR A 41 20.23 -19.50 18.65
N GLN A 42 19.56 -19.86 19.76
CA GLN A 42 19.07 -18.85 20.72
C GLN A 42 20.21 -17.97 21.26
N GLN A 43 21.40 -18.54 21.42
CA GLN A 43 22.58 -17.82 21.87
C GLN A 43 23.08 -16.83 20.81
N GLN A 44 23.11 -17.22 19.54
CA GLN A 44 23.48 -16.31 18.45
C GLN A 44 22.47 -15.17 18.28
N LEU A 45 21.16 -15.47 18.38
CA LEU A 45 20.13 -14.45 18.34
C LEU A 45 20.25 -13.48 19.54
N ALA A 46 20.53 -14.00 20.73
CA ALA A 46 20.73 -13.19 21.93
C ALA A 46 21.89 -12.21 21.77
N VAL A 47 23.03 -12.69 21.26
CA VAL A 47 24.20 -11.84 20.96
C VAL A 47 23.85 -10.77 19.93
N ALA A 48 23.21 -11.16 18.81
CA ALA A 48 22.87 -10.23 17.74
C ALA A 48 21.84 -9.16 18.15
N ALA A 49 20.91 -9.50 19.06
CA ALA A 49 19.89 -8.59 19.57
C ALA A 49 20.33 -7.83 20.84
N CYS A 50 21.56 -8.02 21.34
CA CYS A 50 22.04 -7.47 22.62
C CYS A 50 21.13 -7.83 23.82
N LEU A 51 20.62 -9.07 23.86
CA LEU A 51 19.75 -9.60 24.90
C LEU A 51 20.40 -10.79 25.62
N SER A 52 19.89 -11.16 26.79
CA SER A 52 20.33 -12.40 27.45
C SER A 52 19.70 -13.63 26.79
N VAL A 53 20.44 -14.75 26.75
CA VAL A 53 19.92 -16.03 26.23
C VAL A 53 18.66 -16.47 26.98
N GLY A 54 18.61 -16.22 28.30
CA GLY A 54 17.43 -16.48 29.12
C GLY A 54 16.23 -15.62 28.74
N ALA A 55 16.43 -14.37 28.32
CA ALA A 55 15.36 -13.51 27.81
C ALA A 55 14.80 -14.07 26.49
N ILE A 56 15.67 -14.43 25.54
CA ILE A 56 15.24 -15.06 24.28
C ILE A 56 14.48 -16.36 24.54
N ARG A 57 14.98 -17.22 25.43
CA ARG A 57 14.34 -18.48 25.79
C ARG A 57 12.92 -18.27 26.37
N LYS A 58 12.78 -17.40 27.37
CA LYS A 58 11.48 -17.06 27.98
C LYS A 58 10.52 -16.43 26.97
N ILE A 59 11.03 -15.61 26.05
CA ILE A 59 10.24 -15.02 24.98
C ILE A 59 9.76 -16.11 24.01
N GLU A 60 10.64 -16.98 23.52
CA GLU A 60 10.29 -18.06 22.58
C GLU A 60 9.28 -19.07 23.18
N GLN A 61 9.38 -19.34 24.49
CA GLN A 61 8.45 -20.19 25.23
C GLN A 61 7.10 -19.52 25.55
N GLY A 62 6.99 -18.20 25.34
CA GLY A 62 5.79 -17.43 25.67
C GLY A 62 5.66 -17.05 27.16
N GLU A 63 6.67 -17.34 27.99
CA GLU A 63 6.72 -16.99 29.42
C GLU A 63 6.96 -15.50 29.65
N ARG A 64 7.50 -14.78 28.66
CA ARG A 64 7.75 -13.34 28.72
C ARG A 64 7.31 -12.65 27.42
N ARG A 65 6.47 -11.62 27.53
CA ARG A 65 6.20 -10.71 26.40
C ARG A 65 7.37 -9.72 26.22
N PRO A 66 7.92 -9.57 25.01
CA PRO A 66 8.89 -8.52 24.71
C PRO A 66 8.20 -7.15 24.66
N GLY A 67 8.86 -6.11 25.15
CA GLY A 67 8.46 -4.72 24.87
C GLY A 67 8.85 -4.30 23.44
N ASP A 68 8.42 -3.12 23.00
CA ASP A 68 8.65 -2.64 21.63
C ASP A 68 10.15 -2.61 21.25
N ALA A 69 10.99 -2.00 22.09
CA ALA A 69 12.44 -1.93 21.85
C ALA A 69 13.11 -3.32 21.79
N THR A 70 12.65 -4.26 22.62
CA THR A 70 13.15 -5.65 22.60
C THR A 70 12.75 -6.35 21.30
N LEU A 71 11.52 -6.11 20.83
CA LEU A 71 11.02 -6.71 19.60
C LEU A 71 11.71 -6.14 18.37
N GLU A 72 12.01 -4.84 18.35
CA GLU A 72 12.79 -4.19 17.30
C GLU A 72 14.21 -4.75 17.22
N ALA A 73 14.89 -4.92 18.36
CA ALA A 73 16.22 -5.50 18.41
C ALA A 73 16.25 -6.95 17.87
N ILE A 74 15.23 -7.75 18.23
CA ILE A 74 15.08 -9.12 17.72
C ILE A 74 14.78 -9.14 16.21
N ALA A 75 13.92 -8.24 15.73
CA ALA A 75 13.58 -8.12 14.31
C ALA A 75 14.80 -7.74 13.46
N ALA A 76 15.58 -6.76 13.93
CA ALA A 76 16.83 -6.34 13.31
C ALA A 76 17.84 -7.49 13.23
N ALA A 77 18.02 -8.24 14.32
CA ALA A 77 18.91 -9.40 14.37
C ALA A 77 18.49 -10.53 13.41
N LEU A 78 17.18 -10.68 13.17
CA LEU A 78 16.62 -11.67 12.24
C LEU A 78 16.53 -11.18 10.79
N GLY A 79 16.79 -9.89 10.53
CA GLY A 79 16.63 -9.29 9.20
C GLY A 79 15.17 -9.26 8.71
N VAL A 80 14.21 -9.14 9.64
CA VAL A 80 12.76 -9.09 9.31
C VAL A 80 12.13 -7.80 9.82
N ASP A 81 11.04 -7.39 9.19
CA ASP A 81 10.25 -6.27 9.69
C ASP A 81 9.62 -6.61 11.06
N PRO A 82 9.68 -5.71 12.08
CA PRO A 82 9.09 -5.96 13.40
C PRO A 82 7.61 -6.34 13.36
N SER A 83 6.85 -5.85 12.37
CA SER A 83 5.44 -6.22 12.17
C SER A 83 5.23 -7.71 11.90
N ARG A 84 6.24 -8.41 11.34
CA ARG A 84 6.18 -9.87 11.12
C ARG A 84 6.31 -10.69 12.39
N LEU A 85 6.85 -10.10 13.47
CA LEU A 85 6.97 -10.73 14.78
C LEU A 85 5.77 -10.38 15.68
N ARG A 86 5.20 -9.18 15.52
CA ARG A 86 3.96 -8.75 16.19
C ARG A 86 2.78 -9.62 15.71
N SER A 87 2.12 -10.32 16.62
CA SER A 87 0.74 -10.80 16.40
C SER A 87 0.00 -10.79 17.74
N ASP A 88 -0.27 -9.59 18.21
CA ASP A 88 -1.32 -9.38 19.19
C ASP A 88 -2.54 -8.73 18.53
N ARG A 89 -2.74 -8.96 17.22
CA ARG A 89 -4.03 -8.86 16.52
C ARG A 89 -3.91 -9.71 15.27
N ASP A 90 -4.88 -10.59 15.06
CA ASP A 90 -5.23 -11.11 13.74
C ASP A 90 -5.13 -9.97 12.70
N PRO A 91 -4.62 -10.18 11.47
CA PRO A 91 -4.92 -9.26 10.38
C PRO A 91 -6.40 -8.84 10.39
N ALA A 92 -7.34 -9.68 10.81
CA ALA A 92 -8.75 -9.31 10.95
C ALA A 92 -9.08 -8.21 12.00
N HIS A 93 -8.17 -7.81 12.91
CA HIS A 93 -8.51 -7.00 14.09
C HIS A 93 -7.61 -5.77 14.33
N THR A 94 -6.95 -5.22 13.31
CA THR A 94 -6.45 -3.84 13.44
C THR A 94 -7.61 -2.86 13.20
N PRO A 95 -7.61 -1.66 13.83
CA PRO A 95 -8.63 -0.65 13.54
C PRO A 95 -8.71 -0.30 12.04
N VAL A 96 -7.61 -0.53 11.32
CA VAL A 96 -7.54 -0.38 9.86
C VAL A 96 -8.30 -1.50 9.15
N HIS A 97 -8.04 -2.76 9.48
CA HIS A 97 -8.74 -3.90 8.87
C HIS A 97 -10.23 -3.91 9.18
N GLU A 98 -10.63 -3.51 10.39
CA GLU A 98 -12.04 -3.33 10.76
C GLU A 98 -12.74 -2.25 9.92
N SER A 99 -11.99 -1.29 9.38
CA SER A 99 -12.51 -0.19 8.54
C SER A 99 -12.50 -0.50 7.03
N LEU A 100 -11.80 -1.56 6.59
CA LEU A 100 -11.73 -1.92 5.16
C LEU A 100 -13.07 -2.33 4.54
N PRO A 101 -13.99 -3.01 5.25
CA PRO A 101 -15.32 -3.30 4.71
C PRO A 101 -16.12 -2.04 4.37
N ALA A 102 -16.07 -1.00 5.21
CA ALA A 102 -16.75 0.27 4.93
C ALA A 102 -16.16 0.97 3.70
N LEU A 103 -14.82 0.94 3.56
CA LEU A 103 -14.17 1.41 2.34
C LEU A 103 -14.63 0.61 1.12
N SER A 104 -14.68 -0.72 1.22
CA SER A 104 -15.11 -1.58 0.11
C SER A 104 -16.56 -1.31 -0.31
N ALA A 105 -17.46 -1.07 0.66
CA ALA A 105 -18.85 -0.72 0.40
C ALA A 105 -18.97 0.62 -0.36
N ALA A 106 -18.23 1.65 0.06
CA ALA A 106 -18.22 2.93 -0.63
C ALA A 106 -17.72 2.81 -2.09
N LEU A 107 -16.72 1.96 -2.35
CA LEU A 107 -16.23 1.70 -3.70
C LEU A 107 -17.18 0.85 -4.56
N ALA A 108 -18.08 0.10 -3.94
CA ALA A 108 -19.07 -0.70 -4.68
C ALA A 108 -20.17 0.16 -5.29
N ALA A 109 -20.43 1.34 -4.72
CA ALA A 109 -21.47 2.28 -5.15
C ALA A 109 -20.90 3.49 -5.93
N TYR A 110 -19.65 3.41 -6.42
CA TYR A 110 -18.96 4.56 -7.03
C TYR A 110 -19.64 5.10 -8.30
N ASP A 111 -20.28 4.24 -9.08
CA ASP A 111 -20.99 4.54 -10.32
C ASP A 111 -22.51 4.72 -10.12
N ILE A 112 -23.01 4.34 -8.94
CA ILE A 112 -24.42 4.48 -8.53
C ILE A 112 -24.42 5.08 -7.13
N PRO A 113 -24.05 6.37 -6.98
CA PRO A 113 -23.89 6.98 -5.67
C PRO A 113 -25.24 7.06 -4.95
N GLU A 114 -25.21 6.87 -3.63
CA GLU A 114 -26.34 7.16 -2.77
C GLU A 114 -26.69 8.66 -2.83
N ASP A 115 -27.98 8.98 -2.69
CA ASP A 115 -28.44 10.37 -2.58
C ASP A 115 -28.12 10.91 -1.18
N ILE A 116 -26.85 11.28 -1.00
CA ILE A 116 -26.32 11.80 0.26
C ILE A 116 -26.04 13.30 0.14
N ALA A 117 -26.09 13.99 1.28
CA ALA A 117 -25.69 15.38 1.36
C ALA A 117 -24.19 15.52 1.02
N VAL A 118 -23.88 16.37 0.05
CA VAL A 118 -22.52 16.63 -0.41
C VAL A 118 -22.04 17.97 0.14
N ARG A 119 -20.82 17.99 0.69
CA ARG A 119 -20.17 19.22 1.15
C ARG A 119 -19.89 20.16 -0.02
N PRO A 120 -19.79 21.48 0.21
CA PRO A 120 -19.36 22.42 -0.80
C PRO A 120 -18.01 22.03 -1.42
N ALA A 121 -17.82 22.34 -2.71
CA ALA A 121 -16.63 21.92 -3.46
C ALA A 121 -15.28 22.34 -2.82
N HIS A 122 -15.25 23.49 -2.13
CA HIS A 122 -14.05 23.94 -1.42
C HIS A 122 -13.71 23.06 -0.21
N GLU A 123 -14.72 22.56 0.51
CA GLU A 123 -14.52 21.64 1.63
C GLU A 123 -14.10 20.25 1.16
N LEU A 124 -14.65 19.77 0.04
CA LEU A 124 -14.20 18.54 -0.60
C LEU A 124 -12.71 18.62 -0.95
N ARG A 125 -12.27 19.75 -1.52
CA ARG A 125 -10.85 19.98 -1.83
C ARG A 125 -9.97 19.92 -0.59
N LEU A 126 -10.36 20.60 0.49
CA LEU A 126 -9.62 20.58 1.76
C LEU A 126 -9.58 19.17 2.38
N ALA A 127 -10.69 18.42 2.32
CA ALA A 127 -10.74 17.06 2.84
C ALA A 127 -9.83 16.10 2.06
N VAL A 128 -9.81 16.22 0.73
CA VAL A 128 -8.90 15.45 -0.13
C VAL A 128 -7.44 15.82 0.09
N GLU A 129 -7.15 17.11 0.26
CA GLU A 129 -5.80 17.57 0.59
C GLU A 129 -5.34 17.02 1.95
N ALA A 130 -6.19 17.07 2.97
CA ALA A 130 -5.92 16.48 4.27
C ALA A 130 -5.65 14.95 4.16
N ALA A 131 -6.46 14.24 3.37
CA ALA A 131 -6.24 12.82 3.11
C ALA A 131 -4.87 12.54 2.44
N ALA A 132 -4.49 13.36 1.46
CA ALA A 132 -3.18 13.26 0.82
C ALA A 132 -2.04 13.53 1.80
N GLN A 133 -2.17 14.53 2.68
CA GLN A 133 -1.21 14.81 3.75
C GLN A 133 -1.11 13.64 4.74
N TRP A 134 -2.24 13.05 5.15
CA TRP A 134 -2.24 11.86 6.00
C TRP A 134 -1.55 10.67 5.34
N ARG A 135 -1.75 10.45 4.03
CA ARG A 135 -1.02 9.42 3.28
C ARG A 135 0.48 9.66 3.33
N LEU A 136 0.93 10.87 3.02
CA LEU A 136 2.36 11.22 3.04
C LEU A 136 2.98 11.09 4.44
N ALA A 137 2.20 11.40 5.48
CA ALA A 137 2.59 11.26 6.88
C ALA A 137 2.31 9.86 7.48
N ALA A 138 1.92 8.87 6.66
CA ALA A 138 1.58 7.51 7.07
C ALA A 138 0.49 7.39 8.17
N GLN A 139 -0.44 8.35 8.25
CA GLN A 139 -1.56 8.37 9.20
C GLN A 139 -2.75 7.52 8.71
N TYR A 140 -2.50 6.25 8.41
CA TYR A 140 -3.44 5.35 7.74
C TYR A 140 -4.77 5.15 8.47
N THR A 141 -4.75 5.14 9.81
CA THR A 141 -5.98 5.05 10.63
C THR A 141 -6.94 6.22 10.40
N ARG A 142 -6.41 7.43 10.14
CA ARG A 142 -7.26 8.59 9.80
C ARG A 142 -7.88 8.43 8.42
N ILE A 143 -7.09 7.94 7.47
CA ILE A 143 -7.54 7.71 6.09
C ILE A 143 -8.72 6.76 6.07
N VAL A 144 -8.59 5.55 6.62
CA VAL A 144 -9.68 4.54 6.56
C VAL A 144 -10.92 4.91 7.34
N ARG A 145 -10.82 5.80 8.33
CA ARG A 145 -11.99 6.32 9.05
C ARG A 145 -12.74 7.39 8.27
N GLN A 146 -12.04 8.19 7.47
CA GLN A 146 -12.60 9.38 6.82
C GLN A 146 -12.94 9.16 5.34
N LEU A 147 -12.17 8.31 4.64
CA LEU A 147 -12.31 8.10 3.20
C LEU A 147 -13.63 7.46 2.78
N PRO A 148 -14.26 6.52 3.51
CA PRO A 148 -15.53 5.94 3.05
C PRO A 148 -16.61 7.00 2.79
N VAL A 149 -16.77 7.95 3.71
CA VAL A 149 -17.73 9.07 3.56
C VAL A 149 -17.28 10.01 2.44
N LEU A 150 -16.01 10.43 2.45
CA LEU A 150 -15.49 11.36 1.45
C LEU A 150 -15.59 10.82 0.02
N LEU A 151 -15.36 9.52 -0.18
CA LEU A 151 -15.46 8.87 -1.48
C LEU A 151 -16.92 8.84 -1.98
N GLY A 152 -17.89 8.60 -1.09
CA GLY A 152 -19.31 8.72 -1.43
C GLY A 152 -19.68 10.14 -1.84
N GLU A 153 -19.24 11.15 -1.07
CA GLU A 153 -19.50 12.56 -1.36
C GLU A 153 -18.89 12.98 -2.71
N LEU A 154 -17.66 12.55 -3.01
CA LEU A 154 -16.99 12.82 -4.28
C LEU A 154 -17.68 12.13 -5.45
N ALA A 155 -18.13 10.88 -5.29
CA ALA A 155 -18.89 10.17 -6.33
C ALA A 155 -20.20 10.89 -6.63
N CYS A 156 -20.96 11.25 -5.59
CA CYS A 156 -22.21 12.02 -5.73
C CYS A 156 -21.96 13.36 -6.43
N ALA A 157 -20.95 14.12 -5.99
CA ALA A 157 -20.55 15.38 -6.61
C ALA A 157 -20.21 15.21 -8.10
N PHE A 158 -19.44 14.17 -8.46
CA PHE A 158 -19.00 13.93 -9.83
C PHE A 158 -20.17 13.61 -10.77
N HIS A 159 -21.10 12.74 -10.33
CA HIS A 159 -22.25 12.35 -11.15
C HIS A 159 -23.26 13.48 -11.33
N GLN A 160 -23.43 14.33 -10.32
CA GLN A 160 -24.31 15.50 -10.38
C GLN A 160 -23.67 16.71 -11.10
N ALA A 161 -22.33 16.74 -11.21
CA ALA A 161 -21.64 17.87 -11.81
C ALA A 161 -21.87 17.96 -13.32
N PRO A 162 -22.04 19.19 -13.84
CA PRO A 162 -22.00 19.44 -15.28
C PRO A 162 -20.61 19.14 -15.83
N ALA A 163 -20.51 18.89 -17.15
CA ALA A 163 -19.28 18.46 -17.81
C ALA A 163 -18.04 19.32 -17.46
N HIS A 164 -18.19 20.65 -17.40
CA HIS A 164 -17.09 21.56 -17.10
C HIS A 164 -16.53 21.45 -15.66
N GLY A 165 -17.31 20.91 -14.71
CA GLY A 165 -16.88 20.71 -13.32
C GLY A 165 -16.27 19.33 -13.06
N ARG A 166 -16.42 18.39 -14.00
CA ARG A 166 -16.02 16.99 -13.83
C ARG A 166 -14.50 16.80 -13.79
N ALA A 167 -13.75 17.57 -14.57
CA ALA A 167 -12.29 17.44 -14.61
C ALA A 167 -11.63 17.69 -13.24
N GLU A 168 -12.06 18.72 -12.52
CA GLU A 168 -11.53 19.01 -11.18
C GLU A 168 -11.95 17.94 -10.16
N LEU A 169 -13.20 17.46 -10.23
CA LEU A 169 -13.67 16.37 -9.36
C LEU A 169 -12.94 15.06 -9.64
N ALA A 170 -12.65 14.75 -10.91
CA ALA A 170 -11.85 13.59 -11.30
C ALA A 170 -10.45 13.62 -10.69
N LYS A 171 -9.77 14.79 -10.70
CA LYS A 171 -8.48 14.98 -10.01
C LYS A 171 -8.58 14.70 -8.51
N LEU A 172 -9.63 15.21 -7.86
CA LEU A 172 -9.89 14.98 -6.44
C LEU A 172 -10.14 13.50 -6.14
N MET A 173 -10.94 12.82 -6.97
CA MET A 173 -11.21 11.39 -6.86
C MET A 173 -9.93 10.55 -7.01
N VAL A 174 -9.07 10.82 -7.99
CA VAL A 174 -7.77 10.13 -8.11
C VAL A 174 -6.92 10.30 -6.84
N SER A 175 -6.85 11.53 -6.30
CA SER A 175 -6.08 11.80 -5.07
C SER A 175 -6.65 11.07 -3.84
N ALA A 176 -7.98 11.01 -3.73
CA ALA A 176 -8.68 10.29 -2.66
C ALA A 176 -8.47 8.77 -2.79
N TYR A 177 -8.65 8.20 -3.99
CA TYR A 177 -8.38 6.78 -4.25
C TYR A 177 -6.92 6.42 -3.99
N ARG A 178 -5.96 7.25 -4.40
CA ARG A 178 -4.54 7.04 -4.07
C ARG A 178 -4.28 7.04 -2.57
N SER A 179 -4.99 7.89 -1.82
CA SER A 179 -4.92 7.93 -0.36
C SER A 179 -5.44 6.65 0.29
N ALA A 180 -6.58 6.13 -0.19
CA ALA A 180 -7.14 4.86 0.24
C ALA A 180 -6.27 3.65 -0.16
N ASP A 181 -5.72 3.67 -1.37
CA ASP A 181 -4.89 2.61 -1.93
C ASP A 181 -3.61 2.40 -1.11
N ALA A 182 -2.96 3.49 -0.68
CA ALA A 182 -1.82 3.40 0.21
C ALA A 182 -2.14 2.63 1.51
N VAL A 183 -3.37 2.67 2.01
CA VAL A 183 -3.78 1.85 3.15
C VAL A 183 -3.98 0.39 2.71
N ALA A 184 -4.78 0.16 1.67
CA ALA A 184 -5.08 -1.19 1.20
C ALA A 184 -3.79 -1.97 0.87
N TYR A 185 -2.86 -1.35 0.15
CA TYR A 185 -1.58 -1.95 -0.23
C TYR A 185 -0.69 -2.23 1.00
N LYS A 186 -0.50 -1.24 1.89
CA LYS A 186 0.38 -1.38 3.06
C LYS A 186 -0.13 -2.40 4.07
N PHE A 187 -1.44 -2.60 4.17
CA PHE A 187 -2.06 -3.57 5.06
C PHE A 187 -2.40 -4.90 4.36
N GLY A 188 -1.91 -5.11 3.13
CA GLY A 188 -2.00 -6.39 2.44
C GLY A 188 -3.36 -6.74 1.83
N ALA A 189 -4.32 -5.80 1.80
CA ALA A 189 -5.58 -5.94 1.09
C ALA A 189 -5.37 -5.72 -0.42
N ARG A 190 -4.64 -6.63 -1.04
CA ARG A 190 -4.13 -6.50 -2.42
C ARG A 190 -5.24 -6.40 -3.47
N ASP A 191 -6.32 -7.16 -3.32
CA ASP A 191 -7.45 -7.11 -4.26
C ASP A 191 -8.19 -5.77 -4.17
N LEU A 192 -8.31 -5.22 -2.95
CA LEU A 192 -8.89 -3.89 -2.75
C LEU A 192 -8.00 -2.77 -3.31
N SER A 193 -6.68 -2.88 -3.14
CA SER A 193 -5.70 -1.98 -3.78
C SER A 193 -5.81 -2.05 -5.30
N ALA A 194 -5.86 -3.26 -5.89
CA ALA A 194 -6.05 -3.43 -7.33
C ALA A 194 -7.37 -2.78 -7.82
N ARG A 195 -8.47 -2.94 -7.08
CA ARG A 195 -9.75 -2.28 -7.35
C ARG A 195 -9.63 -0.75 -7.33
N LEU A 196 -8.98 -0.18 -6.32
CA LEU A 196 -8.74 1.27 -6.22
C LEU A 196 -7.91 1.80 -7.37
N ILE A 197 -6.90 1.04 -7.80
CA ILE A 197 -6.06 1.36 -8.97
C ILE A 197 -6.88 1.33 -10.25
N ASP A 198 -7.77 0.35 -10.43
CA ASP A 198 -8.65 0.33 -11.60
C ASP A 198 -9.66 1.47 -11.59
N LEU A 199 -10.17 1.89 -10.42
CA LEU A 199 -11.01 3.08 -10.31
C LEU A 199 -10.24 4.37 -10.64
N MET A 200 -8.98 4.49 -10.20
CA MET A 200 -8.11 5.60 -10.63
C MET A 200 -7.93 5.61 -12.15
N ARG A 201 -7.75 4.45 -12.78
CA ARG A 201 -7.61 4.35 -14.24
C ARG A 201 -8.90 4.68 -14.99
N TRP A 202 -10.05 4.36 -14.40
CA TRP A 202 -11.36 4.69 -14.95
C TRP A 202 -11.62 6.20 -14.92
N ILE A 203 -11.30 6.88 -13.82
CA ILE A 203 -11.60 8.31 -13.64
C ILE A 203 -10.53 9.25 -14.20
N ALA A 204 -9.27 8.80 -14.33
CA ALA A 204 -8.16 9.64 -14.80
C ALA A 204 -8.39 10.31 -16.17
N PRO A 205 -9.01 9.67 -17.19
CA PRO A 205 -9.30 10.32 -18.46
C PRO A 205 -10.20 11.56 -18.33
N GLU A 206 -11.14 11.55 -17.39
CA GLU A 206 -12.06 12.68 -17.14
C GLU A 206 -11.35 13.90 -16.57
N ALA A 207 -10.16 13.74 -15.98
CA ALA A 207 -9.37 14.83 -15.42
C ALA A 207 -8.68 15.70 -16.48
N GLU A 208 -8.60 15.22 -17.73
CA GLU A 208 -7.90 15.87 -18.84
C GLU A 208 -6.45 16.27 -18.51
N ASP A 209 -5.78 15.49 -17.65
CA ASP A 209 -4.44 15.76 -17.14
C ASP A 209 -3.48 14.59 -17.44
N PRO A 210 -2.62 14.72 -18.47
CA PRO A 210 -1.64 13.69 -18.82
C PRO A 210 -0.64 13.35 -17.72
N LEU A 211 -0.29 14.31 -16.84
CA LEU A 211 0.61 14.05 -15.70
C LEU A 211 -0.09 13.22 -14.63
N LEU A 212 -1.39 13.44 -14.42
CA LEU A 212 -2.19 12.61 -13.54
C LEU A 212 -2.30 11.18 -14.08
N ALA A 213 -2.52 11.02 -15.39
CA ALA A 213 -2.54 9.70 -16.04
C ALA A 213 -1.21 8.95 -15.86
N ALA A 214 -0.07 9.61 -16.07
CA ALA A 214 1.26 9.05 -15.81
C ALA A 214 1.44 8.68 -14.32
N SER A 215 0.93 9.51 -13.40
CA SER A 215 0.97 9.23 -11.97
C SER A 215 0.15 7.99 -11.60
N VAL A 216 -1.01 7.77 -12.21
CA VAL A 216 -1.83 6.56 -12.03
C VAL A 216 -1.12 5.32 -12.61
N ALA A 217 -0.48 5.44 -13.77
CA ALA A 217 0.31 4.35 -14.35
C ALA A 217 1.49 3.95 -13.45
N TYR A 218 2.14 4.92 -12.81
CA TYR A 218 3.16 4.65 -11.79
C TYR A 218 2.59 3.88 -10.59
N VAL A 219 1.44 4.29 -10.04
CA VAL A 219 0.82 3.58 -8.90
C VAL A 219 0.42 2.16 -9.28
N ARG A 220 -0.04 1.95 -10.52
CA ARG A 220 -0.39 0.62 -11.04
C ARG A 220 0.75 -0.40 -10.93
N THR A 221 2.00 0.03 -10.79
CA THR A 221 3.14 -0.86 -10.50
C THR A 221 2.91 -1.76 -9.30
N GLU A 222 2.16 -1.31 -8.31
CA GLU A 222 1.78 -2.08 -7.13
C GLU A 222 1.07 -3.40 -7.50
N THR A 223 0.17 -3.36 -8.50
CA THR A 223 -0.51 -4.57 -9.01
C THR A 223 0.46 -5.56 -9.63
N PHE A 224 1.43 -5.07 -10.40
CA PHE A 224 2.45 -5.91 -11.05
C PHE A 224 3.42 -6.50 -10.03
N PHE A 225 3.82 -5.73 -9.01
CA PHE A 225 4.64 -6.23 -7.91
C PHE A 225 3.91 -7.30 -7.10
N ALA A 226 2.66 -7.06 -6.73
CA ALA A 226 1.84 -8.02 -5.98
C ALA A 226 1.68 -9.35 -6.74
N ALA A 227 1.52 -9.30 -8.07
CA ALA A 227 1.39 -10.46 -8.94
C ALA A 227 2.73 -11.08 -9.39
N ARG A 228 3.87 -10.44 -9.10
CA ARG A 228 5.20 -10.76 -9.68
C ARG A 228 5.25 -10.70 -11.22
N ALA A 229 4.36 -9.93 -11.82
CA ALA A 229 4.27 -9.71 -13.26
C ALA A 229 5.21 -8.56 -13.70
N HIS A 230 6.50 -8.69 -13.37
CA HIS A 230 7.48 -7.60 -13.53
C HIS A 230 7.68 -7.15 -14.98
N ALA A 231 7.79 -8.08 -15.94
CA ALA A 231 8.00 -7.73 -17.34
C ALA A 231 6.81 -6.96 -17.96
N PRO A 232 5.54 -7.37 -17.78
CA PRO A 232 4.39 -6.53 -18.13
C PRO A 232 4.39 -5.16 -17.43
N GLY A 233 4.78 -5.11 -16.15
CA GLY A 233 4.83 -3.86 -15.39
C GLY A 233 5.85 -2.86 -15.91
N LEU A 234 7.04 -3.34 -16.29
CA LEU A 234 8.07 -2.50 -16.92
C LEU A 234 7.56 -1.89 -18.23
N ARG A 235 7.00 -2.71 -19.13
CA ARG A 235 6.44 -2.22 -20.40
C ARG A 235 5.35 -1.17 -20.20
N ALA A 236 4.49 -1.37 -19.20
CA ALA A 236 3.44 -0.40 -18.89
C ALA A 236 3.99 0.94 -18.39
N LEU A 237 5.10 0.94 -17.64
CA LEU A 237 5.79 2.15 -17.21
C LEU A 237 6.48 2.86 -18.37
N GLU A 238 7.15 2.12 -19.24
CA GLU A 238 7.80 2.67 -20.45
C GLU A 238 6.77 3.40 -21.32
N GLN A 239 5.64 2.74 -21.62
CA GLN A 239 4.53 3.34 -22.37
C GLN A 239 3.98 4.62 -21.71
N ALA A 240 3.88 4.64 -20.37
CA ALA A 240 3.37 5.80 -19.64
C ALA A 240 4.37 6.97 -19.66
N ILE A 241 5.67 6.69 -19.59
CA ILE A 241 6.72 7.71 -19.69
C ILE A 241 6.77 8.27 -21.11
N ASP A 242 6.66 7.43 -22.14
CA ASP A 242 6.66 7.86 -23.54
C ASP A 242 5.45 8.76 -23.87
N ALA A 243 4.31 8.52 -23.22
CA ALA A 243 3.09 9.33 -23.37
C ALA A 243 3.06 10.58 -22.46
N ALA A 244 3.96 10.68 -21.48
CA ALA A 244 3.96 11.82 -20.56
C ALA A 244 4.44 13.09 -21.27
N PRO A 245 3.87 14.27 -20.93
CA PRO A 245 4.29 15.52 -21.54
C PRO A 245 5.76 15.78 -21.23
N SER A 246 6.53 16.16 -22.25
CA SER A 246 7.93 16.51 -22.09
C SER A 246 8.06 17.71 -21.16
N ARG A 247 9.01 17.65 -20.22
CA ARG A 247 9.33 18.81 -19.38
C ARG A 247 9.74 19.95 -20.30
N SER A 248 8.91 20.98 -20.41
CA SER A 248 9.33 22.25 -20.98
C SER A 248 10.39 22.81 -20.03
N VAL A 249 11.67 22.55 -20.34
CA VAL A 249 12.78 23.26 -19.71
C VAL A 249 12.55 24.72 -20.08
N ARG A 250 12.09 25.52 -19.13
CA ARG A 250 12.09 26.97 -19.27
C ARG A 250 13.55 27.36 -19.28
N THR A 251 14.15 27.41 -20.47
CA THR A 251 15.46 28.00 -20.67
C THR A 251 15.33 29.44 -20.22
N LEU A 252 15.87 29.77 -19.05
CA LEU A 252 16.01 31.15 -18.61
C LEU A 252 16.83 31.84 -19.71
N GLN A 253 16.18 32.68 -20.50
CA GLN A 253 16.87 33.52 -21.48
C GLN A 253 17.78 34.47 -20.70
N PRO A 254 19.05 34.67 -21.13
CA PRO A 254 19.98 35.57 -20.45
C PRO A 254 19.55 37.06 -20.42
N SER A 255 18.42 37.42 -21.05
CA SER A 255 17.94 38.80 -21.14
C SER A 255 17.36 39.36 -19.84
N ASP A 256 17.03 38.52 -18.86
CA ASP A 256 16.40 38.98 -17.59
C ASP A 256 17.43 39.47 -16.55
N ALA A 257 18.73 39.42 -16.87
CA ALA A 257 19.83 39.80 -15.96
C ALA A 257 20.39 41.23 -16.18
N SER A 258 19.81 42.06 -17.05
CA SER A 258 20.32 43.41 -17.29
C SER A 258 19.23 44.47 -17.15
N SER A 259 19.00 44.91 -15.91
CA SER A 259 18.37 46.19 -15.55
C SER A 259 18.58 46.49 -14.07
N ALA A 260 19.81 46.77 -13.65
CA ALA A 260 20.06 47.48 -12.40
C ALA A 260 21.07 48.60 -12.70
N PRO A 261 20.69 49.88 -12.60
CA PRO A 261 21.63 50.97 -12.82
C PRO A 261 22.57 51.07 -11.61
N ILE A 262 23.87 50.98 -11.88
CA ILE A 262 24.92 51.34 -10.92
C ILE A 262 24.80 52.85 -10.70
N ARG A 263 24.21 53.27 -9.56
CA ARG A 263 24.31 54.66 -9.09
C ARG A 263 25.73 54.90 -8.60
N SER A 264 26.47 55.70 -9.34
CA SER A 264 27.73 56.29 -8.88
C SER A 264 27.49 57.62 -8.16
N ARG A 265 28.11 57.74 -6.99
CA ARG A 265 28.24 58.88 -6.06
C ARG A 265 27.12 59.09 -5.05
#